data_AF-A0A533VHL3-F1
#
_entry.id   AF-A0A533VHL3-F1
#
_cell.length_a   1.000
_cell.length_b   1.000
_cell.length_c   1.000
_cell.angle_alpha   90.00
_cell.angle_beta   90.00
_cell.angle_gamma   90.00
#
_symmetry.space_group_name_H-M   'P 1'
#
loop_
_entity.id
_entity.type
_entity.pdbx_description
1 polymer ?
#
loop_
_entity_poly.entity_id
_entity_poly.type
_entity_poly.pdbx_seq_one_letter_code
_entity_poly.pdbx_strand_id
1 'polypeptide(L)'
;VGEITAKKFLEFAGISPRLAPKRLSNEQIVAMVGALQNFQEFLQPDASVLSPVGEEILQAGITKELQPEFSAVVARPPSSYSGFPFLVEVGMAYGGKVLQPGLKLFRFANRIPLLYDESSDVSFKVMNEEIDWRRYHVPQEAPLGVITHIASTKIPYKTVGKEYIADRPEIEKELRNATREALRRLSIYLSRKGSMEAVQRKMNIYGRYLPLIARFSADLAGLKKLPDYKKLMGKTKEVEGEVEGEMTEAEAVGGAEPEPQTAKEKKEIEQKKIEEYSGE
;
A
#
# COMPACT_ATOMS: atom_id res chain seq x y z
N VAL A 1 -35.44 -16.98 -1.18
CA VAL A 1 -35.70 -17.60 -2.50
C VAL A 1 -37.18 -17.48 -2.78
N GLY A 2 -37.56 -16.87 -3.91
CA GLY A 2 -38.98 -16.74 -4.30
C GLY A 2 -39.53 -18.00 -4.97
N GLU A 3 -40.85 -18.09 -5.12
CA GLU A 3 -41.53 -19.27 -5.69
C GLU A 3 -41.07 -19.58 -7.13
N ILE A 4 -40.86 -18.54 -7.94
CA ILE A 4 -40.41 -18.67 -9.34
C ILE A 4 -38.99 -19.27 -9.39
N THR A 5 -38.06 -18.71 -8.60
CA THR A 5 -36.68 -19.19 -8.52
C THR A 5 -36.62 -20.63 -8.00
N ALA A 6 -37.48 -20.97 -7.03
CA ALA A 6 -37.57 -22.34 -6.51
C ALA A 6 -38.02 -23.34 -7.59
N LYS A 7 -39.04 -23.01 -8.39
CA LYS A 7 -39.50 -23.87 -9.50
C LYS A 7 -38.40 -24.08 -10.54
N LYS A 8 -37.74 -23.01 -10.97
CA LYS A 8 -36.60 -23.07 -11.90
C LYS A 8 -35.44 -23.92 -11.38
N PHE A 9 -35.11 -23.77 -10.09
CA PHE A 9 -34.06 -24.56 -9.46
C PHE A 9 -34.42 -26.05 -9.43
N LEU A 10 -35.67 -26.39 -9.09
CA LEU A 10 -36.14 -27.77 -9.04
C LEU A 10 -36.16 -28.41 -10.44
N GLU A 11 -36.55 -27.66 -11.47
CA GLU A 11 -36.44 -28.07 -12.87
C GLU A 11 -34.98 -28.33 -13.27
N PHE A 12 -34.06 -27.42 -12.91
CA PHE A 12 -32.63 -27.58 -13.16
C PHE A 12 -32.03 -28.79 -12.44
N ALA A 13 -32.45 -29.05 -11.20
CA ALA A 13 -32.00 -30.19 -10.41
C ALA A 13 -32.67 -31.52 -10.80
N GLY A 14 -33.67 -31.51 -11.69
CA GLY A 14 -34.43 -32.70 -12.07
C GLY A 14 -35.29 -33.27 -10.92
N ILE A 15 -35.65 -32.45 -9.93
CA ILE A 15 -36.42 -32.87 -8.75
C ILE A 15 -37.86 -32.42 -8.92
N SER A 16 -38.80 -33.35 -8.74
CA SER A 16 -40.23 -33.04 -8.77
C SER A 16 -40.60 -32.06 -7.63
N PRO A 17 -41.27 -30.93 -7.92
CA PRO A 17 -41.70 -29.98 -6.89
C PRO A 17 -42.69 -30.54 -5.86
N ARG A 18 -43.33 -31.68 -6.18
CA ARG A 18 -44.27 -32.36 -5.28
C ARG A 18 -43.59 -33.40 -4.39
N LEU A 19 -42.31 -33.67 -4.61
CA LEU A 19 -41.58 -34.65 -3.81
C LEU A 19 -41.37 -34.11 -2.39
N ALA A 20 -41.77 -34.89 -1.38
CA ALA A 20 -41.56 -34.52 0.01
C ALA A 20 -40.06 -34.53 0.36
N PRO A 21 -39.50 -33.50 1.02
CA PRO A 21 -38.07 -33.43 1.35
C PRO A 21 -37.56 -34.64 2.15
N LYS A 22 -38.39 -35.22 3.01
CA LYS A 22 -38.06 -36.40 3.82
C LYS A 22 -37.88 -37.69 3.01
N ARG A 23 -38.32 -37.71 1.74
CA ARG A 23 -38.26 -38.89 0.86
C ARG A 23 -37.15 -38.82 -0.18
N LEU A 24 -36.30 -37.79 -0.14
CA LEU A 24 -35.15 -37.65 -1.02
C LEU A 24 -34.15 -38.78 -0.76
N SER A 25 -33.71 -39.45 -1.83
CA SER A 25 -32.61 -40.43 -1.73
C SER A 25 -31.26 -39.73 -1.55
N ASN A 26 -30.26 -40.45 -1.06
CA ASN A 26 -28.90 -39.90 -0.92
C ASN A 26 -28.34 -39.40 -2.26
N GLU A 27 -28.61 -40.11 -3.36
CA GLU A 27 -28.21 -39.71 -4.71
C GLU A 27 -28.87 -38.38 -5.12
N GLN A 28 -30.16 -38.23 -4.84
CA GLN A 28 -30.88 -36.98 -5.11
C GLN A 28 -30.37 -35.82 -4.26
N ILE A 29 -29.96 -36.07 -3.01
CA ILE A 29 -29.36 -35.04 -2.14
C ILE A 29 -28.02 -34.58 -2.71
N VAL A 30 -27.16 -35.50 -3.14
CA VAL A 30 -25.86 -35.16 -3.75
C VAL A 30 -26.08 -34.39 -5.05
N ALA A 31 -27.01 -34.83 -5.90
CA ALA A 31 -27.38 -34.11 -7.12
C ALA A 31 -27.92 -32.70 -6.81
N MET A 32 -28.74 -32.55 -5.77
CA MET A 32 -29.26 -31.26 -5.32
C MET A 32 -28.15 -30.33 -4.83
N VAL A 33 -27.18 -30.83 -4.05
CA VAL A 33 -26.04 -30.01 -3.59
C VAL A 33 -25.17 -29.56 -4.76
N GLY A 34 -24.91 -30.45 -5.72
CA GLY A 34 -24.21 -30.09 -6.96
C GLY A 34 -25.00 -29.05 -7.77
N ALA A 35 -26.32 -29.18 -7.86
CA ALA A 35 -27.17 -28.19 -8.50
C ALA A 35 -27.15 -26.84 -7.77
N LEU A 36 -27.15 -26.83 -6.42
CA LEU A 36 -27.09 -25.61 -5.61
C LEU A 36 -25.82 -24.81 -5.86
N GLN A 37 -24.68 -25.47 -6.08
CA GLN A 37 -23.40 -24.81 -6.35
C GLN A 37 -23.33 -24.22 -7.77
N ASN A 38 -24.00 -24.84 -8.74
CA ASN A 38 -23.91 -24.46 -10.16
C ASN A 38 -25.04 -23.52 -10.61
N PHE A 39 -26.11 -23.39 -9.83
CA PHE A 39 -27.26 -22.56 -10.20
C PHE A 39 -26.97 -21.06 -10.02
N GLN A 40 -26.94 -20.33 -11.13
CA GLN A 40 -26.53 -18.91 -11.13
C GLN A 40 -27.68 -17.92 -10.88
N GLU A 41 -28.95 -18.34 -10.95
CA GLU A 41 -30.08 -17.41 -10.73
C GLU A 41 -30.40 -17.16 -9.24
N PHE A 42 -29.56 -17.65 -8.31
CA PHE A 42 -29.70 -17.26 -6.92
C PHE A 42 -29.30 -15.80 -6.73
N LEU A 43 -30.17 -15.07 -6.02
CA LEU A 43 -29.84 -13.77 -5.50
C LEU A 43 -28.72 -13.89 -4.48
N GLN A 44 -27.84 -12.89 -4.46
CA GLN A 44 -26.84 -12.78 -3.41
C GLN A 44 -27.52 -12.68 -2.04
N PRO A 45 -26.96 -13.30 -1.00
CA PRO A 45 -27.45 -13.18 0.36
C PRO A 45 -27.47 -11.72 0.80
N ASP A 46 -28.42 -11.38 1.67
CA ASP A 46 -28.50 -10.05 2.24
C ASP A 46 -27.22 -9.74 3.03
N ALA A 47 -26.69 -8.55 2.82
CA ALA A 47 -25.48 -8.07 3.45
C ALA A 47 -25.73 -7.22 4.70
N SER A 48 -26.99 -6.90 4.99
CA SER A 48 -27.41 -6.19 6.20
C SER A 48 -26.95 -6.87 7.50
N VAL A 49 -26.66 -8.17 7.43
CA VAL A 49 -26.15 -8.99 8.54
C VAL A 49 -24.67 -8.74 8.83
N LEU A 50 -23.94 -8.06 7.94
CA LEU A 50 -22.52 -7.77 8.10
C LEU A 50 -22.31 -6.45 8.85
N SER A 51 -21.26 -6.41 9.68
CA SER A 51 -20.85 -5.22 10.40
C SER A 51 -19.42 -4.82 9.98
N PRO A 52 -19.26 -4.15 8.82
CA PRO A 52 -17.96 -3.69 8.35
C PRO A 52 -17.36 -2.60 9.28
N VAL A 53 -16.11 -2.21 9.04
CA VAL A 53 -15.52 -1.07 9.76
C VAL A 53 -16.02 0.24 9.16
N GLY A 54 -16.14 0.30 7.83
CA GLY A 54 -16.53 1.49 7.08
C GLY A 54 -15.32 2.29 6.60
N GLU A 55 -15.46 2.92 5.43
CA GLU A 55 -14.36 3.66 4.79
C GLU A 55 -13.84 4.80 5.65
N GLU A 56 -14.73 5.58 6.27
CA GLU A 56 -14.37 6.75 7.08
C GLU A 56 -13.58 6.37 8.34
N ILE A 57 -14.07 5.37 9.07
CA ILE A 57 -13.43 4.91 10.31
C ILE A 57 -12.07 4.27 10.00
N LEU A 58 -12.01 3.45 8.93
CA LEU A 58 -10.76 2.83 8.52
C LEU A 58 -9.74 3.87 8.04
N GLN A 59 -10.19 4.90 7.31
CA GLN A 59 -9.31 6.00 6.87
C GLN A 59 -8.80 6.84 8.05
N ALA A 60 -9.66 7.12 9.03
CA ALA A 60 -9.28 7.84 10.25
C ALA A 60 -8.25 7.02 11.06
N GLY A 61 -8.45 5.71 11.19
CA GLY A 61 -7.51 4.80 11.86
C GLY A 61 -6.14 4.77 11.18
N ILE A 62 -6.11 4.62 9.85
CA ILE A 62 -4.87 4.64 9.07
C ILE A 62 -4.12 5.96 9.24
N THR A 63 -4.85 7.08 9.17
CA THR A 63 -4.24 8.42 9.27
C THR A 63 -3.66 8.66 10.66
N LYS A 64 -4.35 8.22 11.72
CA LYS A 64 -3.92 8.39 13.10
C LYS A 64 -2.68 7.54 13.44
N GLU A 65 -2.69 6.26 13.07
CA GLU A 65 -1.66 5.30 13.49
C GLU A 65 -0.42 5.32 12.59
N LEU A 66 -0.60 5.40 11.27
CA LEU A 66 0.53 5.29 10.32
C LEU A 66 1.08 6.66 9.89
N GLN A 67 0.33 7.75 10.13
CA GLN A 67 0.67 9.11 9.71
C GLN A 67 1.25 9.17 8.27
N PRO A 68 0.56 8.61 7.27
CA PRO A 68 1.09 8.51 5.93
C PRO A 68 1.05 9.85 5.19
N GLU A 69 1.86 9.96 4.15
CA GLU A 69 1.82 11.08 3.21
C GLU A 69 0.55 11.02 2.34
N PHE A 70 0.12 9.80 2.02
CA PHE A 70 -1.09 9.52 1.26
C PHE A 70 -1.83 8.32 1.84
N SER A 71 -3.14 8.42 1.99
CA SER A 71 -4.01 7.30 2.36
C SER A 71 -5.19 7.17 1.40
N ALA A 72 -5.59 5.94 1.12
CA ALA A 72 -6.79 5.62 0.34
C ALA A 72 -7.47 4.38 0.91
N VAL A 73 -8.78 4.44 1.08
CA VAL A 73 -9.59 3.30 1.52
C VAL A 73 -10.65 3.00 0.47
N VAL A 74 -10.91 1.71 0.26
CA VAL A 74 -11.93 1.20 -0.66
C VAL A 74 -12.71 0.11 0.05
N ALA A 75 -14.02 0.30 0.20
CA ALA A 75 -14.96 -0.74 0.59
C ALA A 75 -15.69 -1.25 -0.65
N ARG A 76 -15.60 -2.56 -0.90
CA ARG A 76 -16.30 -3.20 -2.01
C ARG A 76 -17.75 -3.47 -1.63
N PRO A 77 -18.66 -3.53 -2.62
CA PRO A 77 -20.00 -4.04 -2.35
C PRO A 77 -19.92 -5.48 -1.81
N PRO A 78 -20.89 -5.88 -0.98
CA PRO A 78 -20.97 -7.24 -0.48
C PRO A 78 -21.01 -8.27 -1.63
N SER A 79 -20.33 -9.38 -1.44
CA SER A 79 -20.33 -10.53 -2.32
C SER A 79 -20.66 -11.78 -1.49
N SER A 80 -20.67 -12.96 -2.12
CA SER A 80 -20.95 -14.21 -1.41
C SER A 80 -20.03 -15.33 -1.85
N TYR A 81 -19.60 -16.14 -0.89
CA TYR A 81 -18.86 -17.36 -1.16
C TYR A 81 -19.60 -18.53 -0.49
N SER A 82 -19.84 -19.63 -1.21
CA SER A 82 -20.54 -20.81 -0.66
C SER A 82 -21.85 -20.49 0.11
N GLY A 83 -22.59 -19.45 -0.30
CA GLY A 83 -23.82 -18.99 0.36
C GLY A 83 -23.64 -18.06 1.56
N PHE A 84 -22.41 -17.78 2.00
CA PHE A 84 -22.12 -16.82 3.06
C PHE A 84 -21.84 -15.43 2.48
N PRO A 85 -22.55 -14.37 2.90
CA PRO A 85 -22.22 -13.01 2.52
C PRO A 85 -20.87 -12.61 3.11
N PHE A 86 -20.07 -11.89 2.35
CA PHE A 86 -18.83 -11.28 2.81
C PHE A 86 -18.62 -9.92 2.16
N LEU A 87 -17.84 -9.07 2.82
CA LEU A 87 -17.42 -7.77 2.32
C LEU A 87 -15.92 -7.63 2.53
N VAL A 88 -15.27 -6.93 1.60
CA VAL A 88 -13.84 -6.67 1.62
C VAL A 88 -13.59 -5.17 1.66
N GLU A 89 -12.78 -4.73 2.62
CA GLU A 89 -12.29 -3.36 2.72
C GLU A 89 -10.76 -3.40 2.60
N VAL A 90 -10.21 -2.54 1.75
CA VAL A 90 -8.76 -2.41 1.59
C VAL A 90 -8.37 -0.97 1.82
N GLY A 91 -7.43 -0.78 2.75
CA GLY A 91 -6.74 0.48 3.01
C GLY A 91 -5.33 0.44 2.45
N MET A 92 -4.88 1.56 1.92
CA MET A 92 -3.50 1.79 1.50
C MET A 92 -2.95 3.05 2.16
N ALA A 93 -1.72 2.95 2.62
CA ALA A 93 -0.97 4.02 3.26
C ALA A 93 0.41 4.08 2.61
N TYR A 94 0.78 5.24 2.07
CA TYR A 94 2.07 5.45 1.41
C TYR A 94 2.85 6.57 2.08
N GLY A 95 4.15 6.36 2.28
CA GLY A 95 5.03 7.37 2.88
C GLY A 95 4.84 7.47 4.40
N GLY A 96 5.19 8.63 4.95
CA GLY A 96 5.19 8.88 6.39
C GLY A 96 6.49 8.45 7.07
N LYS A 97 6.53 8.64 8.39
CA LYS A 97 7.72 8.33 9.23
C LYS A 97 7.64 6.95 9.88
N VAL A 98 6.43 6.38 9.97
CA VAL A 98 6.16 5.14 10.72
C VAL A 98 6.41 3.90 9.86
N LEU A 99 6.08 3.97 8.56
CA LEU A 99 6.22 2.84 7.66
C LEU A 99 7.70 2.64 7.27
N GLN A 100 8.20 1.42 7.48
CA GLN A 100 9.51 1.00 7.03
C GLN A 100 9.53 0.84 5.50
N PRO A 101 10.70 0.96 4.85
CA PRO A 101 10.85 0.65 3.42
C PRO A 101 10.38 -0.76 3.10
N GLY A 102 9.52 -0.90 2.10
CA GLY A 102 8.92 -2.16 1.68
C GLY A 102 7.42 -2.28 1.96
N LEU A 103 6.84 -3.38 1.49
CA LEU A 103 5.42 -3.68 1.63
C LEU A 103 5.16 -4.29 3.02
N LYS A 104 4.39 -3.60 3.86
CA LYS A 104 3.85 -4.16 5.11
C LYS A 104 2.37 -4.44 4.99
N LEU A 105 1.98 -5.67 5.30
CA LEU A 105 0.59 -6.13 5.25
C LEU A 105 -0.01 -6.17 6.65
N PHE A 106 -1.16 -5.53 6.83
CA PHE A 106 -1.97 -5.58 8.04
C PHE A 106 -3.29 -6.27 7.72
N ARG A 107 -3.52 -7.43 8.31
CA ARG A 107 -4.68 -8.27 7.98
C ARG A 107 -5.69 -8.25 9.12
N PHE A 108 -6.95 -8.12 8.76
CA PHE A 108 -8.07 -8.14 9.68
C PHE A 108 -9.18 -9.03 9.15
N ALA A 109 -9.80 -9.80 10.05
CA ALA A 109 -10.96 -10.61 9.73
C ALA A 109 -12.01 -10.45 10.83
N ASN A 110 -13.23 -10.02 10.48
CA ASN A 110 -14.29 -9.67 11.44
C ASN A 110 -13.78 -8.78 12.60
N ARG A 111 -13.03 -7.71 12.28
CA ARG A 111 -12.38 -6.78 13.25
C ARG A 111 -11.31 -7.40 14.16
N ILE A 112 -10.87 -8.63 13.91
CA ILE A 112 -9.78 -9.28 14.65
C ILE A 112 -8.50 -9.20 13.81
N PRO A 113 -7.38 -8.69 14.37
CA PRO A 113 -6.10 -8.67 13.67
C PRO A 113 -5.50 -10.07 13.54
N LEU A 114 -4.98 -10.37 12.35
CA LEU A 114 -4.29 -11.63 12.04
C LEU A 114 -2.78 -11.39 12.00
N LEU A 115 -2.06 -11.91 13.01
CA LEU A 115 -0.64 -11.60 13.22
C LEU A 115 0.32 -12.66 12.66
N TYR A 116 -0.08 -13.92 12.68
CA TYR A 116 0.80 -15.06 12.32
C TYR A 116 0.53 -15.56 10.91
N ASP A 117 1.50 -16.28 10.34
CA ASP A 117 1.41 -16.94 9.03
C ASP A 117 0.96 -16.00 7.89
N GLU A 118 1.59 -14.83 7.78
CA GLU A 118 1.32 -13.88 6.69
C GLU A 118 1.48 -14.54 5.31
N SER A 119 2.51 -15.37 5.12
CA SER A 119 2.84 -15.99 3.82
C SER A 119 1.80 -16.96 3.28
N SER A 120 0.99 -17.56 4.15
CA SER A 120 -0.03 -18.55 3.77
C SER A 120 -1.42 -17.95 3.55
N ASP A 121 -1.57 -16.64 3.79
CA ASP A 121 -2.86 -15.95 3.68
C ASP A 121 -3.20 -15.62 2.22
N VAL A 122 -4.49 -15.71 1.88
CA VAL A 122 -5.00 -15.25 0.57
C VAL A 122 -4.63 -13.80 0.28
N SER A 123 -4.54 -12.94 1.31
CA SER A 123 -4.14 -11.56 1.16
C SER A 123 -2.71 -11.43 0.67
N PHE A 124 -1.79 -12.19 1.26
CA PHE A 124 -0.39 -12.16 0.85
C PHE A 124 -0.20 -12.71 -0.56
N LYS A 125 -0.90 -13.80 -0.89
CA LYS A 125 -0.94 -14.35 -2.27
C LYS A 125 -1.37 -13.28 -3.27
N VAL A 126 -2.47 -12.59 -3.02
CA VAL A 126 -2.98 -11.52 -3.92
C VAL A 126 -1.97 -10.38 -4.06
N MET A 127 -1.33 -9.96 -2.97
CA MET A 127 -0.37 -8.84 -3.01
C MET A 127 0.92 -9.17 -3.78
N ASN A 128 1.37 -10.43 -3.76
CA ASN A 128 2.63 -10.83 -4.40
C ASN A 128 2.45 -11.42 -5.80
N GLU A 129 1.41 -12.21 -6.03
CA GLU A 129 1.25 -12.97 -7.29
C GLU A 129 0.35 -12.24 -8.31
N GLU A 130 -0.66 -11.49 -7.84
CA GLU A 130 -1.73 -10.97 -8.71
C GLU A 130 -1.61 -9.47 -9.02
N ILE A 131 -0.67 -8.79 -8.37
CA ILE A 131 -0.48 -7.34 -8.44
C ILE A 131 0.92 -7.02 -8.94
N ASP A 132 0.96 -6.38 -10.11
CA ASP A 132 2.19 -5.76 -10.63
C ASP A 132 2.31 -4.31 -10.12
N TRP A 133 3.14 -4.12 -9.10
CA TRP A 133 3.42 -2.84 -8.46
C TRP A 133 4.08 -1.82 -9.42
N ARG A 134 4.88 -2.30 -10.37
CA ARG A 134 5.59 -1.43 -11.32
C ARG A 134 4.62 -0.68 -12.23
N ARG A 135 3.51 -1.33 -12.59
CA ARG A 135 2.44 -0.72 -13.38
C ARG A 135 1.79 0.50 -12.70
N TYR A 136 1.85 0.58 -11.38
CA TYR A 136 1.28 1.68 -10.59
C TYR A 136 2.33 2.70 -10.14
N HIS A 137 3.54 2.67 -10.71
CA HIS A 137 4.65 3.56 -10.35
C HIS A 137 5.10 3.43 -8.89
N VAL A 138 4.84 2.29 -8.25
CA VAL A 138 5.27 2.03 -6.87
C VAL A 138 6.67 1.42 -6.90
N PRO A 139 7.70 2.09 -6.34
CA PRO A 139 9.03 1.49 -6.23
C PRO A 139 9.05 0.34 -5.22
N GLN A 140 9.95 -0.62 -5.42
CA GLN A 140 9.99 -1.86 -4.61
C GLN A 140 10.32 -1.61 -3.13
N GLU A 141 11.11 -0.58 -2.84
CA GLU A 141 11.47 -0.14 -1.49
C GLU A 141 10.55 0.99 -0.97
N ALA A 142 9.41 1.23 -1.63
CA ALA A 142 8.43 2.20 -1.16
C ALA A 142 7.95 1.83 0.25
N PRO A 143 7.90 2.78 1.20
CA PRO A 143 7.20 2.57 2.46
C PRO A 143 5.69 2.50 2.19
N LEU A 144 5.17 1.28 2.08
CA LEU A 144 3.78 1.02 1.73
C LEU A 144 3.13 0.08 2.75
N GLY A 145 2.11 0.59 3.44
CA GLY A 145 1.23 -0.18 4.29
C GLY A 145 -0.04 -0.56 3.55
N VAL A 146 -0.36 -1.85 3.47
CA VAL A 146 -1.64 -2.33 2.94
C VAL A 146 -2.43 -2.96 4.06
N ILE A 147 -3.64 -2.47 4.28
CA ILE A 147 -4.57 -2.96 5.28
C ILE A 147 -5.66 -3.73 4.56
N THR A 148 -5.87 -5.01 4.89
CA THR A 148 -6.98 -5.81 4.38
C THR A 148 -7.94 -6.13 5.50
N HIS A 149 -9.23 -5.94 5.26
CA HIS A 149 -10.29 -6.34 6.19
C HIS A 149 -11.34 -7.15 5.46
N ILE A 150 -11.63 -8.34 5.97
CA ILE A 150 -12.67 -9.23 5.46
C ILE A 150 -13.73 -9.41 6.54
N ALA A 151 -14.96 -9.01 6.24
CA ALA A 151 -16.12 -9.18 7.11
C ALA A 151 -17.05 -10.26 6.53
N SER A 152 -17.38 -11.31 7.28
CA SER A 152 -18.32 -12.35 6.86
C SER A 152 -18.98 -13.04 8.05
N THR A 153 -20.15 -13.63 7.84
CA THR A 153 -20.81 -14.48 8.84
C THR A 153 -19.99 -15.73 9.18
N LYS A 154 -19.24 -16.25 8.20
CA LYS A 154 -18.29 -17.34 8.37
C LYS A 154 -17.01 -16.91 7.67
N ILE A 155 -15.87 -16.99 8.34
CA ILE A 155 -14.56 -16.77 7.68
C ILE A 155 -13.94 -18.14 7.40
N PRO A 156 -13.47 -18.40 6.17
CA PRO A 156 -12.86 -19.67 5.83
C PRO A 156 -11.41 -19.70 6.34
N TYR A 157 -11.19 -19.96 7.63
CA TYR A 157 -9.85 -20.18 8.17
C TYR A 157 -9.30 -21.54 7.72
N LYS A 158 -8.00 -21.61 7.42
CA LYS A 158 -7.35 -22.90 7.05
C LYS A 158 -6.90 -23.69 8.28
N THR A 159 -6.47 -23.01 9.34
CA THR A 159 -6.06 -23.61 10.62
C THR A 159 -7.12 -23.41 11.70
N VAL A 160 -7.10 -24.28 12.72
CA VAL A 160 -7.99 -24.17 13.90
C VAL A 160 -7.68 -22.91 14.72
N GLY A 161 -6.43 -22.46 14.71
CA GLY A 161 -5.96 -21.25 15.39
C GLY A 161 -6.49 -19.93 14.80
N LYS A 162 -7.15 -19.97 13.62
CA LYS A 162 -7.71 -18.79 12.94
C LYS A 162 -6.69 -17.70 12.62
N GLU A 163 -5.50 -18.11 12.20
CA GLU A 163 -4.37 -17.19 11.99
C GLU A 163 -4.33 -16.61 10.57
N TYR A 164 -4.85 -17.33 9.58
CA TYR A 164 -4.90 -16.88 8.20
C TYR A 164 -6.11 -17.44 7.45
N ILE A 165 -6.46 -16.74 6.38
CA ILE A 165 -7.64 -17.00 5.57
C ILE A 165 -7.28 -17.94 4.43
N ALA A 166 -8.12 -18.96 4.22
CA ALA A 166 -7.96 -19.94 3.17
C ALA A 166 -8.20 -19.32 1.79
N ASP A 167 -7.51 -19.90 0.80
CA ASP A 167 -7.59 -19.48 -0.59
C ASP A 167 -8.94 -19.88 -1.20
N ARG A 168 -9.85 -18.89 -1.30
CA ARG A 168 -11.16 -19.03 -1.94
C ARG A 168 -11.22 -18.08 -3.13
N PRO A 169 -11.54 -18.56 -4.34
CA PRO A 169 -11.45 -17.75 -5.55
C PRO A 169 -12.38 -16.53 -5.53
N GLU A 170 -13.52 -16.62 -4.85
CA GLU A 170 -14.47 -15.50 -4.71
C GLU A 170 -13.88 -14.38 -3.83
N ILE A 171 -13.23 -14.75 -2.71
CA ILE A 171 -12.57 -13.80 -1.82
C ILE A 171 -11.33 -13.22 -2.50
N GLU A 172 -10.53 -14.08 -3.13
CA GLU A 172 -9.33 -13.68 -3.86
C GLU A 172 -9.64 -12.64 -4.95
N LYS A 173 -10.71 -12.87 -5.73
CA LYS A 173 -11.15 -11.96 -6.79
C LYS A 173 -11.59 -10.61 -6.25
N GLU A 174 -12.37 -10.57 -5.17
CA GLU A 174 -12.81 -9.30 -4.58
C GLU A 174 -11.66 -8.54 -3.92
N LEU A 175 -10.76 -9.24 -3.23
CA LEU A 175 -9.56 -8.63 -2.66
C LEU A 175 -8.67 -8.03 -3.75
N ARG A 176 -8.43 -8.78 -4.84
CA ARG A 176 -7.66 -8.30 -6.00
C ARG A 176 -8.29 -7.04 -6.60
N ASN A 177 -9.61 -7.00 -6.74
CA ASN A 177 -10.32 -5.86 -7.30
C ASN A 177 -10.26 -4.63 -6.36
N ALA A 178 -10.47 -4.83 -5.05
CA ALA A 178 -10.37 -3.79 -4.04
C ALA A 178 -8.97 -3.16 -4.04
N THR A 179 -7.93 -4.00 -4.04
CA THR A 179 -6.54 -3.53 -4.04
C THR A 179 -6.19 -2.78 -5.32
N ARG A 180 -6.64 -3.24 -6.49
CA ARG A 180 -6.45 -2.52 -7.77
C ARG A 180 -7.15 -1.16 -7.77
N GLU A 181 -8.32 -1.06 -7.16
CA GLU A 181 -9.02 0.21 -7.04
C GLU A 181 -8.25 1.20 -6.16
N ALA A 182 -7.75 0.76 -5.01
CA ALA A 182 -6.90 1.58 -4.15
C ALA A 182 -5.58 1.99 -4.85
N LEU A 183 -4.97 1.07 -5.60
CA LEU A 183 -3.74 1.33 -6.37
C LEU A 183 -3.91 2.38 -7.46
N ARG A 184 -5.08 2.45 -8.11
CA ARG A 184 -5.35 3.50 -9.10
C ARG A 184 -5.31 4.89 -8.44
N ARG A 185 -5.87 5.01 -7.24
CA ARG A 185 -5.84 6.28 -6.48
C ARG A 185 -4.40 6.65 -6.10
N LEU A 186 -3.61 5.67 -5.63
CA LEU A 186 -2.18 5.85 -5.33
C LEU A 186 -1.36 6.22 -6.57
N SER A 187 -1.59 5.57 -7.72
CA SER A 187 -0.84 5.83 -8.95
C SER A 187 -1.03 7.27 -9.43
N ILE A 188 -2.22 7.85 -9.27
CA ILE A 188 -2.48 9.26 -9.59
C ILE A 188 -1.65 10.16 -8.68
N TYR A 189 -1.60 9.85 -7.38
CA TYR A 189 -0.79 10.58 -6.41
C TYR A 189 0.71 10.55 -6.76
N LEU A 190 1.26 9.35 -7.00
CA LEU A 190 2.67 9.16 -7.35
C LEU A 190 3.05 9.83 -8.66
N SER A 191 2.16 9.77 -9.67
CA SER A 191 2.40 10.44 -10.95
C SER A 191 2.48 11.97 -10.80
N ARG A 192 1.61 12.54 -9.97
CA ARG A 192 1.64 13.98 -9.65
C ARG A 192 2.91 14.35 -8.89
N LYS A 193 3.29 13.55 -7.90
CA LYS A 193 4.53 13.74 -7.12
C LYS A 193 5.77 13.71 -8.01
N GLY A 194 5.91 12.68 -8.85
CA GLY A 194 7.04 12.56 -9.78
C GLY A 194 7.10 13.71 -10.81
N SER A 195 5.95 14.20 -11.26
CA SER A 195 5.88 15.37 -12.16
C SER A 195 6.37 16.64 -11.46
N MET A 196 5.95 16.87 -10.21
CA MET A 196 6.41 18.02 -9.41
C MET A 196 7.91 17.96 -9.13
N GLU A 197 8.43 16.79 -8.78
CA GLU A 197 9.87 16.58 -8.57
C GLU A 197 10.69 16.83 -9.84
N ALA A 198 10.19 16.41 -11.01
CA ALA A 198 10.84 16.65 -12.29
C ALA A 198 10.89 18.15 -12.63
N VAL A 199 9.80 18.90 -12.38
CA VAL A 199 9.76 20.36 -12.55
C VAL A 199 10.74 21.03 -11.58
N GLN A 200 10.75 20.63 -10.31
CA GLN A 200 11.68 21.17 -9.32
C GLN A 200 13.14 20.91 -9.71
N ARG A 201 13.46 19.70 -10.18
CA ARG A 201 14.80 19.35 -10.65
C ARG A 201 15.22 20.23 -11.84
N LYS A 202 14.33 20.45 -12.80
CA LYS A 202 14.58 21.37 -13.93
C LYS A 202 14.82 22.80 -13.45
N MET A 203 13.99 23.30 -12.53
CA MET A 203 14.16 24.64 -11.95
C MET A 203 15.48 24.79 -11.19
N ASN A 204 15.90 23.77 -10.42
CA ASN A 204 17.19 23.78 -9.73
C ASN A 204 18.37 23.81 -10.70
N ILE A 205 18.29 23.05 -11.81
CA ILE A 205 19.30 23.08 -12.88
C ILE A 205 19.33 24.47 -13.52
N TYR A 206 18.17 25.03 -13.87
CA TYR A 206 18.08 26.38 -14.43
C TYR A 206 18.67 27.42 -13.49
N GLY A 207 18.37 27.37 -12.19
CA GLY A 207 18.97 28.28 -11.20
C GLY A 207 20.50 28.27 -11.17
N ARG A 208 21.13 27.10 -11.37
CA ARG A 208 22.59 26.97 -11.40
C ARG A 208 23.20 27.45 -12.72
N TYR A 209 22.60 27.11 -13.86
CA TYR A 209 23.22 27.33 -15.18
C TYR A 209 22.79 28.64 -15.87
N LEU A 210 21.58 29.17 -15.66
CA LEU A 210 21.14 30.42 -16.30
C LEU A 210 22.07 31.61 -16.02
N PRO A 211 22.54 31.83 -14.78
CA PRO A 211 23.44 32.95 -14.49
C PRO A 211 24.77 32.82 -15.23
N LEU A 212 25.31 31.61 -15.34
CA LEU A 212 26.55 31.33 -16.06
C LEU A 212 26.38 31.56 -17.56
N ILE A 213 25.30 31.06 -18.16
CA ILE A 213 24.97 31.27 -19.57
C ILE A 213 24.79 32.76 -19.86
N ALA A 214 24.13 33.51 -18.97
CA ALA A 214 23.95 34.95 -19.12
C ALA A 214 25.29 35.72 -19.09
N ARG A 215 26.22 35.35 -18.20
CA ARG A 215 27.57 35.91 -18.14
C ARG A 215 28.34 35.62 -19.44
N PHE A 216 28.48 34.36 -19.82
CA PHE A 216 29.22 33.97 -21.03
C PHE A 216 28.63 34.58 -22.31
N SER A 217 27.30 34.68 -22.39
CA SER A 217 26.64 35.32 -23.54
C SER A 217 26.90 36.83 -23.60
N ALA A 218 26.94 37.50 -22.44
CA ALA A 218 27.25 38.93 -22.37
C ALA A 218 28.71 39.21 -22.76
N ASP A 219 29.64 38.38 -22.26
CA ASP A 219 31.07 38.47 -22.55
C ASP A 219 31.35 38.24 -24.05
N LEU A 220 30.74 37.22 -24.66
CA LEU A 220 30.83 36.95 -26.10
C LEU A 220 30.28 38.08 -26.96
N ALA A 221 29.18 38.71 -26.53
CA ALA A 221 28.56 39.80 -27.25
C ALA A 221 29.23 41.17 -26.99
N GLY A 222 30.21 41.25 -26.09
CA GLY A 222 30.83 42.51 -25.67
C GLY A 222 29.88 43.45 -24.91
N LEU A 223 28.77 42.92 -24.37
CA LEU A 223 27.74 43.70 -23.69
C LEU A 223 28.05 43.77 -22.19
N LYS A 224 28.13 44.98 -21.61
CA LYS A 224 28.32 45.17 -20.16
C LYS A 224 27.09 44.80 -19.32
N LYS A 225 25.92 44.66 -19.94
CA LYS A 225 24.66 44.39 -19.24
C LYS A 225 24.26 42.93 -19.43
N LEU A 226 24.06 42.24 -18.31
CA LEU A 226 23.60 40.86 -18.29
C LEU A 226 22.20 40.74 -18.95
N PRO A 227 22.00 39.74 -19.82
CA PRO A 227 20.67 39.37 -20.30
C PRO A 227 19.74 39.07 -19.12
N ASP A 228 18.48 39.44 -19.26
CA ASP A 228 17.49 39.44 -18.18
C ASP A 228 16.92 38.03 -17.93
N TYR A 229 17.78 37.12 -17.45
CA TYR A 229 17.46 35.70 -17.27
C TYR A 229 16.42 35.44 -16.16
N LYS A 230 16.21 36.42 -15.26
CA LYS A 230 15.18 36.38 -14.21
C LYS A 230 13.76 36.23 -14.80
N LYS A 231 13.51 36.69 -16.03
CA LYS A 231 12.20 36.55 -16.70
C LYS A 231 11.88 35.10 -17.09
N LEU A 232 12.90 34.28 -17.34
CA LEU A 232 12.76 32.88 -17.76
C LEU A 232 12.54 31.92 -16.57
N MET A 233 12.91 32.34 -15.36
CA MET A 233 12.67 31.59 -14.11
C MET A 233 11.20 31.60 -13.66
N GLY A 234 10.32 32.29 -14.41
CA GLY A 234 8.94 32.56 -14.01
C GLY A 234 8.89 33.54 -12.83
N LYS A 235 7.82 34.31 -12.71
CA LYS A 235 7.58 35.16 -11.52
C LYS A 235 7.39 34.27 -10.29
N THR A 236 8.49 33.85 -9.65
CA THR A 236 8.46 33.14 -8.37
C THR A 236 9.59 33.66 -7.51
N LYS A 237 9.20 34.04 -6.29
CA LYS A 237 9.91 34.86 -5.31
C LYS A 237 11.39 34.50 -5.16
N GLU A 238 12.20 35.55 -5.06
CA GLU A 238 13.59 35.50 -4.65
C GLU A 238 13.69 34.70 -3.35
N VAL A 239 14.28 33.51 -3.43
CA VAL A 239 14.88 32.84 -2.28
C VAL A 239 16.33 33.27 -2.32
N GLU A 240 16.62 34.37 -1.63
CA GLU A 240 17.99 34.78 -1.31
C GLU A 240 18.55 33.74 -0.33
N GLY A 241 19.40 32.85 -0.84
CA GLY A 241 20.38 32.14 -0.05
C GLY A 241 21.71 32.80 -0.33
N GLU A 242 22.18 33.61 0.61
CA GLU A 242 23.55 34.10 0.66
C GLU A 242 24.51 32.92 0.54
N VAL A 243 25.31 32.91 -0.52
CA VAL A 243 26.53 32.11 -0.58
C VAL A 243 27.67 33.10 -0.57
N GLU A 244 27.94 33.66 0.61
CA GLU A 244 29.27 34.15 0.92
C GLU A 244 30.12 32.94 1.32
N GLY A 245 31.12 32.65 0.48
CA GLY A 245 32.13 31.62 0.70
C GLY A 245 33.39 32.08 0.01
N GLU A 246 34.26 32.67 0.82
CA GLU A 246 35.55 33.26 0.47
C GLU A 246 36.40 32.34 -0.42
N MET A 247 37.03 32.96 -1.43
CA MET A 247 38.14 32.40 -2.15
C MET A 247 39.39 32.51 -1.27
N THR A 248 39.93 31.38 -0.81
CA THR A 248 41.34 31.29 -0.41
C THR A 248 42.06 30.39 -1.41
N GLU A 249 43.00 30.99 -2.15
CA GLU A 249 43.98 30.29 -2.96
C GLU A 249 45.03 29.62 -2.06
N ALA A 250 45.39 28.40 -2.44
CA ALA A 250 46.75 27.86 -2.58
C ALA A 250 46.90 26.46 -1.95
N GLU A 251 46.76 25.47 -2.82
CA GLU A 251 47.31 24.13 -2.64
C GLU A 251 48.84 24.20 -2.59
N ALA A 252 49.43 23.59 -1.56
CA ALA A 252 50.81 23.12 -1.57
C ALA A 252 50.86 21.67 -1.06
N VAL A 253 50.99 20.78 -2.05
CA VAL A 253 51.46 19.40 -2.08
C VAL A 253 52.20 18.86 -0.84
N GLY A 254 51.87 17.63 -0.42
CA GLY A 254 52.79 16.71 0.26
C GLY A 254 52.09 15.68 1.15
N GLY A 255 51.96 14.44 0.68
CA GLY A 255 51.21 13.38 1.37
C GLY A 255 51.96 12.59 2.45
N ALA A 256 51.22 11.77 3.20
CA ALA A 256 51.57 10.43 3.71
C ALA A 256 50.44 9.88 4.62
N GLU A 257 50.35 8.55 4.64
CA GLU A 257 49.42 7.57 5.26
C GLU A 257 48.78 7.84 6.65
N PRO A 258 47.68 7.13 7.02
CA PRO A 258 46.96 7.34 8.27
C PRO A 258 47.43 6.46 9.46
N GLU A 259 47.28 7.05 10.65
CA GLU A 259 47.10 6.49 12.01
C GLU A 259 48.33 6.00 12.83
N PRO A 260 48.32 6.13 14.20
CA PRO A 260 47.16 5.89 15.06
C PRO A 260 46.87 6.88 16.21
N GLN A 261 45.61 6.79 16.65
CA GLN A 261 45.00 7.47 17.79
C GLN A 261 45.67 7.09 19.12
N THR A 262 45.92 8.11 19.92
CA THR A 262 46.59 8.07 21.23
C THR A 262 45.89 7.17 22.25
N ALA A 263 46.69 6.34 22.93
CA ALA A 263 46.35 5.42 24.02
C ALA A 263 45.71 6.06 25.29
N LYS A 264 45.29 7.32 25.24
CA LYS A 264 44.60 8.02 26.33
C LYS A 264 43.07 7.85 26.28
N GLU A 265 42.47 7.78 25.10
CA GLU A 265 41.01 7.57 24.97
C GLU A 265 40.58 6.13 25.31
N LYS A 266 41.44 5.13 25.09
CA LYS A 266 41.11 3.73 25.42
C LYS A 266 41.01 3.48 26.93
N LYS A 267 41.80 4.17 27.76
CA LYS A 267 41.74 4.00 29.23
C LYS A 267 40.51 4.66 29.86
N GLU A 268 40.02 5.75 29.26
CA GLU A 268 38.87 6.50 29.78
C GLU A 268 37.54 5.79 29.47
N ILE A 269 37.48 5.05 28.36
CA ILE A 269 36.31 4.25 27.97
C ILE A 269 36.24 2.93 28.78
N GLU A 270 37.37 2.36 29.17
CA GLU A 270 37.43 1.11 29.94
C GLU A 270 37.08 1.32 31.44
N GLN A 271 37.48 2.45 32.04
CA GLN A 271 37.07 2.82 33.40
C GLN A 271 35.56 3.13 33.51
N LYS A 272 35.00 3.83 32.52
CA LYS A 272 33.55 4.11 32.48
C LYS A 272 32.70 2.84 32.34
N LYS A 273 33.18 1.82 31.62
CA LYS A 273 32.50 0.52 31.50
C LYS A 273 32.53 -0.34 32.75
N ILE A 274 33.51 -0.14 33.65
CA ILE A 274 33.61 -0.91 34.90
C ILE A 274 32.70 -0.29 35.99
N GLU A 275 32.59 1.04 36.03
CA GLU A 275 31.71 1.72 36.97
C GLU A 275 30.22 1.47 36.67
N GLU A 276 29.84 1.39 35.40
CA GLU A 276 28.45 1.13 34.96
C GLU A 276 27.96 -0.30 35.24
N TYR A 277 28.86 -1.27 35.48
CA TYR A 277 28.52 -2.68 35.75
C TYR A 277 28.54 -3.08 37.24
N SER A 278 28.85 -2.12 38.13
CA SER A 278 28.96 -2.37 39.58
C SER A 278 27.95 -1.61 40.44
N GLY A 279 27.01 -0.89 39.81
CA GLY A 279 25.91 -0.21 40.46
C GLY A 279 24.56 -0.82 40.06
N GLU A 280 23.96 -1.53 41.01
CA GLU A 280 22.64 -2.22 41.02
C GLU A 280 22.59 -3.67 40.54
#